data_AF-A0A0B2WRZ4-F1
#
_entry.id   AF-A0A0B2WRZ4-F1
#
_cell.length_a   1.000
_cell.length_b   1.000
_cell.length_c   1.000
_cell.angle_alpha   90.00
_cell.angle_beta   90.00
_cell.angle_gamma   90.00
#
_symmetry.space_group_name_H-M   'P 1'
#
loop_
_entity.id
_entity.type
_entity.pdbx_description
1 polymer ?
#
loop_
_entity_poly.entity_id
_entity_poly.type
_entity_poly.pdbx_seq_one_letter_code
_entity_poly.pdbx_strand_id
1 'polypeptide(L)'
;MRDASGFNRMNEDFAKMKEDFGASIVRMYYPTCTKSIVFKNAIRAAAKNNMAIILQVWTNFGNGDVWRRSQQAIYDTLDDPEFAAVAPYVVHSADWGSEPVGDGMDSSNFVNDLKEFRRRMNEHDIKAGISEDWDRPRSLRNGDNLTDLGRGIRGSSDYAHIHPMPFYHGNNPESKAWAYVQQATQWVLDHVKLPTMITESPWAWGPTNHNPGRSDVGVAQYRRYWKTFDDNCEWFKEKNVGWFLHAWQGEDKFDIVKPGASGYVIPDWRPRRC
;
A
#
# COMPACT_ATOMS: atom_id res chain seq x y z
N MET A 1 -21.62 -2.17 -14.12
CA MET A 1 -20.25 -2.70 -13.94
C MET A 1 -19.39 -2.21 -15.09
N ARG A 2 -18.71 -1.07 -14.93
CA ARG A 2 -17.60 -0.72 -15.84
C ARG A 2 -16.38 -1.46 -15.32
N ASP A 3 -15.70 -2.16 -16.22
CA ASP A 3 -14.61 -3.09 -15.95
C ASP A 3 -13.36 -2.36 -15.43
N ALA A 4 -13.34 -2.04 -14.13
CA ALA A 4 -12.21 -1.44 -13.44
C ALA A 4 -10.97 -2.36 -13.40
N SER A 5 -11.14 -3.64 -13.79
CA SER A 5 -10.08 -4.66 -13.91
C SER A 5 -9.55 -4.85 -15.34
N GLY A 6 -10.08 -4.11 -16.31
CA GLY A 6 -9.67 -4.20 -17.70
C GLY A 6 -8.31 -3.55 -17.94
N PHE A 7 -7.45 -4.22 -18.70
CA PHE A 7 -6.11 -3.73 -19.08
C PHE A 7 -6.11 -2.27 -19.56
N ASN A 8 -7.06 -1.89 -20.43
CA ASN A 8 -7.11 -0.54 -20.99
C ASN A 8 -7.25 0.53 -19.89
N ARG A 9 -8.12 0.29 -18.90
CA ARG A 9 -8.32 1.25 -17.81
C ARG A 9 -7.09 1.36 -16.91
N MET A 10 -6.53 0.22 -16.51
CA MET A 10 -5.28 0.20 -15.71
C MET A 10 -4.15 0.91 -16.45
N ASN A 11 -4.00 0.64 -17.75
CA ASN A 11 -2.96 1.25 -18.57
C ASN A 11 -3.14 2.78 -18.69
N GLU A 12 -4.37 3.26 -18.89
CA GLU A 12 -4.67 4.70 -18.91
C GLU A 12 -4.39 5.36 -17.56
N ASP A 13 -4.79 4.73 -16.46
CA ASP A 13 -4.58 5.27 -15.12
C ASP A 13 -3.09 5.30 -14.76
N PHE A 14 -2.33 4.25 -15.06
CA PHE A 14 -0.88 4.21 -14.80
C PHE A 14 -0.13 5.24 -15.65
N ALA A 15 -0.53 5.41 -16.93
CA ALA A 15 0.02 6.45 -17.78
C ALA A 15 -0.17 7.84 -17.16
N LYS A 16 -1.37 8.15 -16.66
CA LYS A 16 -1.67 9.44 -16.01
C LYS A 16 -0.91 9.63 -14.69
N MET A 17 -0.85 8.61 -13.84
CA MET A 17 -0.04 8.65 -12.61
C MET A 17 1.42 9.04 -12.92
N LYS A 18 1.98 8.49 -13.99
CA LYS A 18 3.36 8.77 -14.41
C LYS A 18 3.52 10.13 -15.08
N GLU A 19 2.64 10.47 -16.01
CA GLU A 19 2.70 11.72 -16.76
C GLU A 19 2.52 12.93 -15.82
N ASP A 20 1.45 12.89 -15.03
CA ASP A 20 1.00 14.05 -14.25
C ASP A 20 1.74 14.17 -12.90
N PHE A 21 2.02 13.03 -12.25
CA PHE A 21 2.62 13.00 -10.90
C PHE A 21 4.03 12.42 -10.86
N GLY A 22 4.56 11.91 -11.98
CA GLY A 22 5.89 11.33 -12.01
C GLY A 22 6.03 10.01 -11.27
N ALA A 23 4.92 9.31 -11.01
CA ALA A 23 4.93 8.02 -10.32
C ALA A 23 5.85 7.00 -11.02
N SER A 24 6.63 6.28 -10.22
CA SER A 24 7.51 5.20 -10.67
C SER A 24 7.02 3.82 -10.26
N ILE A 25 6.18 3.75 -9.21
CA ILE A 25 5.63 2.50 -8.67
C ILE A 25 4.13 2.71 -8.43
N VAL A 26 3.33 1.66 -8.67
CA VAL A 26 1.92 1.60 -8.30
C VAL A 26 1.70 0.42 -7.34
N ARG A 27 0.85 0.61 -6.34
CA ARG A 27 0.41 -0.46 -5.42
C ARG A 27 -1.03 -0.81 -5.75
N MET A 28 -1.31 -2.11 -5.90
CA MET A 28 -2.69 -2.58 -6.02
C MET A 28 -3.36 -2.59 -4.64
N TYR A 29 -4.47 -1.88 -4.52
CA TYR A 29 -5.27 -1.84 -3.30
C TYR A 29 -6.62 -2.53 -3.55
N TYR A 30 -6.99 -3.45 -2.66
CA TYR A 30 -8.24 -4.24 -2.71
C TYR A 30 -8.72 -4.71 -4.09
N PRO A 31 -8.00 -5.62 -4.77
CA PRO A 31 -8.52 -6.26 -5.99
C PRO A 31 -9.69 -7.19 -5.64
N THR A 32 -10.91 -6.62 -5.58
CA THR A 32 -12.14 -7.35 -5.23
C THR A 32 -12.44 -8.52 -6.20
N CYS A 33 -11.88 -8.47 -7.40
CA CYS A 33 -11.85 -9.59 -8.33
C CYS A 33 -10.59 -10.43 -8.11
N THR A 34 -10.72 -11.58 -7.44
CA THR A 34 -9.63 -12.51 -7.14
C THR A 34 -9.34 -13.48 -8.29
N LYS A 35 -9.31 -12.98 -9.54
CA LYS A 35 -8.96 -13.78 -10.72
C LYS A 35 -7.59 -13.37 -11.24
N SER A 36 -6.80 -14.33 -11.72
CA SER A 36 -5.45 -14.09 -12.23
C SER A 36 -5.38 -13.02 -13.33
N ILE A 37 -6.43 -12.90 -14.16
CA ILE A 37 -6.50 -11.88 -15.21
C ILE A 37 -6.32 -10.44 -14.69
N VAL A 38 -6.73 -10.14 -13.45
CA VAL A 38 -6.57 -8.81 -12.85
C VAL A 38 -5.09 -8.50 -12.63
N PHE A 39 -4.34 -9.44 -12.06
CA PHE A 39 -2.90 -9.30 -11.83
C PHE A 39 -2.12 -9.31 -13.15
N LYS A 40 -2.51 -10.16 -14.10
CA LYS A 40 -1.97 -10.18 -15.47
C LYS A 40 -2.11 -8.82 -16.15
N ASN A 41 -3.29 -8.22 -16.09
CA ASN A 41 -3.54 -6.90 -16.66
C ASN A 41 -2.71 -5.82 -15.96
N ALA A 42 -2.56 -5.90 -14.63
CA ALA A 42 -1.79 -4.94 -13.86
C ALA A 42 -0.29 -5.01 -14.19
N ILE A 43 0.30 -6.22 -14.28
CA ILE A 43 1.70 -6.41 -14.70
C ILE A 43 1.92 -5.88 -16.13
N ARG A 44 1.03 -6.21 -17.08
CA ARG A 44 1.13 -5.70 -18.46
C ARG A 44 1.05 -4.16 -18.51
N ALA A 45 0.13 -3.56 -17.74
CA ALA A 45 -0.02 -2.11 -17.68
C ALA A 45 1.21 -1.43 -17.07
N ALA A 46 1.76 -2.00 -15.99
CA ALA A 46 2.98 -1.49 -15.35
C ALA A 46 4.18 -1.56 -16.32
N ALA A 47 4.39 -2.72 -16.96
CA ALA A 47 5.43 -2.92 -17.96
C ALA A 47 5.33 -1.91 -19.11
N LYS A 48 4.12 -1.74 -19.67
CA LYS A 48 3.87 -0.81 -20.79
C LYS A 48 4.15 0.65 -20.45
N ASN A 49 3.93 1.05 -19.19
CA ASN A 49 4.19 2.41 -18.72
C ASN A 49 5.58 2.59 -18.10
N ASN A 50 6.44 1.56 -18.12
CA ASN A 50 7.74 1.56 -17.46
C ASN A 50 7.61 1.99 -15.98
N MET A 51 6.69 1.34 -15.27
CA MET A 51 6.46 1.49 -13.83
C MET A 51 6.63 0.14 -13.17
N ALA A 52 7.05 0.14 -11.90
CA ALA A 52 7.01 -1.06 -11.09
C ALA A 52 5.63 -1.23 -10.43
N ILE A 53 5.31 -2.44 -10.00
CA ILE A 53 4.06 -2.75 -9.30
C ILE A 53 4.30 -3.50 -8.00
N ILE A 54 3.51 -3.17 -6.97
CA ILE A 54 3.36 -3.98 -5.76
C ILE A 54 2.06 -4.77 -5.88
N LEU A 55 2.19 -6.10 -5.92
CA LEU A 55 1.04 -7.02 -5.90
C LEU A 55 0.56 -7.18 -4.46
N GLN A 56 -0.73 -7.44 -4.27
CA GLN A 56 -1.29 -7.57 -2.93
C GLN A 56 -2.40 -8.61 -2.87
N VAL A 57 -2.34 -9.45 -1.83
CA VAL A 57 -3.43 -10.35 -1.45
C VAL A 57 -4.57 -9.55 -0.83
N TRP A 58 -5.80 -9.71 -1.33
CA TRP A 58 -6.98 -9.12 -0.73
C TRP A 58 -7.47 -9.95 0.46
N THR A 59 -7.37 -9.38 1.65
CA THR A 59 -7.72 -9.97 2.95
C THR A 59 -9.22 -10.12 3.19
N ASN A 60 -10.04 -9.30 2.51
CA ASN A 60 -11.49 -9.16 2.75
C ASN A 60 -11.85 -8.91 4.23
N PHE A 61 -11.06 -8.09 4.92
CA PHE A 61 -11.26 -7.78 6.34
C PHE A 61 -11.34 -9.05 7.21
N GLY A 62 -10.51 -10.05 6.88
CA GLY A 62 -10.43 -11.34 7.57
C GLY A 62 -11.58 -12.31 7.27
N ASN A 63 -12.54 -11.92 6.43
CA ASN A 63 -13.74 -12.73 6.21
C ASN A 63 -13.53 -13.80 5.13
N GLY A 64 -13.59 -15.07 5.57
CA GLY A 64 -13.62 -16.24 4.70
C GLY A 64 -12.34 -16.47 3.89
N ASP A 65 -12.45 -17.27 2.82
CA ASP A 65 -11.29 -17.72 2.03
C ASP A 65 -10.97 -16.81 0.83
N VAL A 66 -11.38 -15.54 0.89
CA VAL A 66 -11.12 -14.59 -0.20
C VAL A 66 -9.61 -14.38 -0.39
N TRP A 67 -8.87 -14.27 0.72
CA TRP A 67 -7.43 -14.13 0.68
C TRP A 67 -6.74 -15.34 0.04
N ARG A 68 -7.22 -16.57 0.28
CA ARG A 68 -6.67 -17.78 -0.37
C ARG A 68 -6.86 -17.72 -1.87
N ARG A 69 -8.05 -17.30 -2.34
CA ARG A 69 -8.32 -17.13 -3.77
C ARG A 69 -7.49 -16.02 -4.39
N SER A 70 -7.30 -14.92 -3.68
CA SER A 70 -6.46 -13.80 -4.12
C SER A 70 -4.99 -14.21 -4.22
N GLN A 71 -4.47 -14.91 -3.21
CA GLN A 71 -3.13 -15.50 -3.20
C GLN A 71 -2.94 -16.48 -4.36
N GLN A 72 -3.88 -17.42 -4.54
CA GLN A 72 -3.80 -18.38 -5.64
C GLN A 72 -3.81 -17.68 -7.01
N ALA A 73 -4.60 -16.62 -7.18
CA ALA A 73 -4.61 -15.85 -8.42
C ALA A 73 -3.27 -15.15 -8.72
N ILE A 74 -2.52 -14.75 -7.69
CA ILE A 74 -1.14 -14.25 -7.85
C ILE A 74 -0.22 -15.39 -8.28
N TYR A 75 -0.29 -16.56 -7.64
CA TYR A 75 0.48 -17.74 -8.04
C TYR A 75 0.19 -18.15 -9.48
N ASP A 76 -1.07 -18.30 -9.85
CA ASP A 76 -1.49 -18.63 -11.23
C ASP A 76 -1.03 -17.59 -12.26
N THR A 77 -0.80 -16.35 -11.82
CA THR A 77 -0.26 -15.29 -12.68
C THR A 77 1.24 -15.47 -12.87
N LEU A 78 1.98 -15.76 -11.81
CA LEU A 78 3.44 -15.90 -11.85
C LEU A 78 3.90 -17.26 -12.39
N ASP A 79 3.07 -18.29 -12.29
CA ASP A 79 3.29 -19.62 -12.89
C ASP A 79 3.06 -19.59 -14.43
N ASP A 80 2.40 -18.55 -14.97
CA ASP A 80 2.23 -18.37 -16.41
C ASP A 80 3.57 -17.94 -17.05
N PRO A 81 4.11 -18.68 -18.03
CA PRO A 81 5.42 -18.39 -18.62
C PRO A 81 5.59 -16.98 -19.18
N GLU A 82 4.52 -16.37 -19.73
CA GLU A 82 4.57 -14.99 -20.25
C GLU A 82 4.89 -14.00 -19.13
N PHE A 83 4.29 -14.21 -17.96
CA PHE A 83 4.39 -13.31 -16.83
C PHE A 83 5.61 -13.62 -15.96
N ALA A 84 5.94 -14.90 -15.77
CA ALA A 84 7.16 -15.34 -15.11
C ALA A 84 8.41 -14.66 -15.71
N ALA A 85 8.45 -14.54 -17.04
CA ALA A 85 9.58 -13.94 -17.75
C ALA A 85 9.73 -12.43 -17.52
N VAL A 86 8.62 -11.72 -17.25
CA VAL A 86 8.59 -10.26 -17.08
C VAL A 86 8.61 -9.84 -15.61
N ALA A 87 8.08 -10.67 -14.72
CA ALA A 87 7.82 -10.30 -13.33
C ALA A 87 9.07 -9.81 -12.58
N PRO A 88 10.27 -10.41 -12.71
CA PRO A 88 11.48 -9.92 -12.03
C PRO A 88 11.87 -8.48 -12.37
N TYR A 89 11.40 -7.95 -13.51
CA TYR A 89 11.72 -6.61 -13.98
C TYR A 89 10.61 -5.58 -13.69
N VAL A 90 9.41 -6.03 -13.32
CA VAL A 90 8.21 -5.20 -13.21
C VAL A 90 7.57 -5.27 -11.83
N VAL A 91 7.54 -6.45 -11.20
CA VAL A 91 7.01 -6.63 -9.85
C VAL A 91 8.10 -6.23 -8.86
N HIS A 92 7.88 -5.12 -8.16
CA HIS A 92 8.80 -4.62 -7.14
C HIS A 92 8.79 -5.56 -5.91
N SER A 93 7.59 -5.93 -5.48
CA SER A 93 7.35 -6.76 -4.30
C SER A 93 5.91 -7.27 -4.26
N ALA A 94 5.62 -8.21 -3.37
CA ALA A 94 4.27 -8.72 -3.15
C ALA A 94 3.89 -8.74 -1.67
N ASP A 95 2.78 -8.08 -1.34
CA ASP A 95 2.24 -8.00 0.01
C ASP A 95 1.25 -9.15 0.27
N TRP A 96 1.52 -9.94 1.30
CA TRP A 96 0.60 -10.92 1.85
C TRP A 96 -0.46 -10.25 2.72
N GLY A 97 -1.19 -9.32 2.11
CA GLY A 97 -2.26 -8.56 2.72
C GLY A 97 -1.93 -7.10 2.96
N SER A 98 -3.00 -6.31 3.02
CA SER A 98 -3.04 -4.96 3.57
C SER A 98 -3.81 -5.03 4.88
N GLU A 99 -3.15 -4.63 5.96
CA GLU A 99 -3.63 -4.81 7.34
C GLU A 99 -4.03 -6.24 7.70
N PRO A 100 -3.32 -7.29 7.24
CA PRO A 100 -3.78 -8.66 7.45
C PRO A 100 -3.85 -9.07 8.93
N VAL A 101 -3.06 -8.45 9.80
CA VAL A 101 -3.14 -8.68 11.26
C VAL A 101 -4.30 -7.86 11.85
N GLY A 102 -4.45 -6.60 11.43
CA GLY A 102 -5.58 -5.76 11.83
C GLY A 102 -6.94 -6.37 11.45
N ASP A 103 -6.99 -6.99 10.28
CA ASP A 103 -8.14 -7.69 9.72
C ASP A 103 -8.41 -9.06 10.37
N GLY A 104 -7.47 -9.60 11.14
CA GLY A 104 -7.59 -10.94 11.72
C GLY A 104 -7.46 -12.09 10.71
N MET A 105 -6.79 -11.85 9.57
CA MET A 105 -6.53 -12.87 8.55
C MET A 105 -5.70 -14.02 9.12
N ASP A 106 -6.04 -15.27 8.77
CA ASP A 106 -5.28 -16.51 9.03
C ASP A 106 -4.86 -16.81 10.50
N SER A 107 -5.28 -15.97 11.44
CA SER A 107 -5.21 -16.20 12.90
C SER A 107 -3.87 -16.79 13.37
N SER A 108 -3.86 -18.04 13.86
CA SER A 108 -2.67 -18.67 14.44
C SER A 108 -1.68 -19.25 13.42
N ASN A 109 -2.08 -19.45 12.17
CA ASN A 109 -1.20 -20.00 11.12
C ASN A 109 -0.48 -18.93 10.30
N PHE A 110 -0.80 -17.65 10.57
CA PHE A 110 -0.32 -16.48 9.84
C PHE A 110 1.16 -16.53 9.45
N VAL A 111 2.04 -16.80 10.42
CA VAL A 111 3.50 -16.76 10.21
C VAL A 111 3.95 -17.87 9.26
N ASN A 112 3.31 -19.04 9.29
CA ASN A 112 3.67 -20.14 8.39
C ASN A 112 3.21 -19.86 6.96
N ASP A 113 1.99 -19.35 6.79
CA ASP A 113 1.46 -19.03 5.45
C ASP A 113 2.19 -17.81 4.85
N LEU A 114 2.62 -16.85 5.66
CA LEU A 114 3.54 -15.78 5.21
C LEU A 114 4.90 -16.34 4.76
N LYS A 115 5.48 -17.30 5.48
CA LYS A 115 6.74 -17.95 5.05
C LYS A 115 6.57 -18.68 3.73
N GLU A 116 5.46 -19.41 3.56
CA GLU A 116 5.18 -20.12 2.31
C GLU A 116 4.95 -19.13 1.17
N PHE A 117 4.19 -18.06 1.40
CA PHE A 117 4.01 -17.00 0.41
C PHE A 117 5.35 -16.39 -0.01
N ARG A 118 6.20 -16.04 0.96
CA ARG A 118 7.55 -15.53 0.68
C ARG A 118 8.39 -16.53 -0.11
N ARG A 119 8.33 -17.82 0.23
CA ARG A 119 9.02 -18.88 -0.51
C ARG A 119 8.57 -18.93 -1.97
N ARG A 120 7.26 -18.89 -2.23
CA ARG A 120 6.67 -18.88 -3.59
C ARG A 120 7.06 -17.62 -4.38
N MET A 121 7.06 -16.45 -3.76
CA MET A 121 7.47 -15.22 -4.45
C MET A 121 8.96 -15.22 -4.81
N ASN A 122 9.80 -15.75 -3.93
CA ASN A 122 11.25 -15.86 -4.17
C ASN A 122 11.60 -16.83 -5.32
N GLU A 123 10.73 -17.79 -5.67
CA GLU A 123 10.91 -18.63 -6.87
C GLU A 123 10.88 -17.81 -8.18
N HIS A 124 10.36 -16.59 -8.13
CA HIS A 124 10.28 -15.63 -9.24
C HIS A 124 11.12 -14.36 -8.99
N ASP A 125 12.10 -14.41 -8.09
CA ASP A 125 12.93 -13.25 -7.70
C ASP A 125 12.14 -12.05 -7.14
N ILE A 126 10.95 -12.29 -6.58
CA ILE A 126 10.09 -11.25 -6.00
C ILE A 126 10.18 -11.30 -4.47
N LYS A 127 10.51 -10.15 -3.86
CA LYS A 127 10.50 -9.97 -2.41
C LYS A 127 9.07 -9.99 -1.86
N ALA A 128 8.89 -10.52 -0.66
CA ALA A 128 7.58 -10.60 -0.02
C ALA A 128 7.57 -10.12 1.43
N GLY A 129 6.41 -9.66 1.87
CA GLY A 129 6.18 -9.21 3.24
C GLY A 129 4.70 -8.96 3.47
N ILE A 130 4.38 -8.05 4.39
CA ILE A 130 3.03 -7.53 4.60
C ILE A 130 3.04 -6.00 4.55
N SER A 131 1.88 -5.43 4.24
CA SER A 131 1.60 -4.00 4.39
C SER A 131 0.69 -3.80 5.60
N GLU A 132 1.16 -3.14 6.65
CA GLU A 132 0.46 -3.15 7.94
C GLU A 132 0.71 -1.89 8.79
N ASP A 133 -0.21 -1.61 9.70
CA ASP A 133 0.01 -0.70 10.80
C ASP A 133 0.86 -1.40 11.88
N TRP A 134 2.18 -1.26 11.76
CA TRP A 134 3.15 -1.83 12.69
C TRP A 134 3.11 -1.19 14.08
N ASP A 135 2.45 -0.04 14.24
CA ASP A 135 2.35 0.63 15.55
C ASP A 135 1.23 0.06 16.43
N ARG A 136 0.40 -0.86 15.90
CA ARG A 136 -0.68 -1.56 16.60
C ARG A 136 -0.26 -2.12 17.97
N PRO A 137 -0.72 -1.50 19.07
CA PRO A 137 -0.41 -1.96 20.41
C PRO A 137 -0.96 -3.36 20.67
N ARG A 138 -0.22 -4.18 21.40
CA ARG A 138 -0.55 -5.55 21.82
C ARG A 138 -0.60 -6.61 20.71
N SER A 139 -0.77 -6.23 19.44
CA SER A 139 -0.70 -7.16 18.31
C SER A 139 0.72 -7.33 17.79
N LEU A 140 1.34 -6.23 17.35
CA LEU A 140 2.70 -6.24 16.78
C LEU A 140 3.71 -5.56 17.69
N ARG A 141 3.26 -4.57 18.45
CA ARG A 141 4.08 -3.73 19.32
C ARG A 141 3.71 -3.86 20.79
N ASN A 142 4.72 -3.93 21.66
CA ASN A 142 4.60 -3.79 23.10
C ASN A 142 5.69 -2.83 23.63
N GLY A 143 5.35 -1.53 23.71
CA GLY A 143 6.33 -0.48 23.98
C GLY A 143 7.37 -0.40 22.87
N ASP A 144 8.65 -0.56 23.23
CA ASP A 144 9.78 -0.55 22.29
C ASP A 144 10.17 -1.95 21.79
N ASN A 145 9.33 -2.95 22.08
CA ASN A 145 9.56 -4.32 21.67
C ASN A 145 8.49 -4.80 20.68
N LEU A 146 8.87 -5.73 19.81
CA LEU A 146 7.93 -6.52 19.04
C LEU A 146 7.30 -7.60 19.94
N THR A 147 6.03 -7.94 19.67
CA THR A 147 5.40 -9.15 20.22
C THR A 147 6.01 -10.41 19.58
N ASP A 148 5.61 -11.61 20.03
CA ASP A 148 5.99 -12.86 19.35
C ASP A 148 5.51 -12.88 17.89
N LEU A 149 4.27 -12.44 17.63
CA LEU A 149 3.74 -12.32 16.28
C LEU A 149 4.56 -11.32 15.45
N GLY A 150 4.85 -10.13 15.98
CA GLY A 150 5.66 -9.13 15.30
C GLY A 150 7.06 -9.62 14.96
N ARG A 151 7.71 -10.38 15.86
CA ARG A 151 9.00 -11.04 15.58
C ARG A 151 8.89 -12.11 14.50
N GLY A 152 7.83 -12.92 14.54
CA GLY A 152 7.56 -13.96 13.54
C GLY A 152 7.36 -13.37 12.14
N ILE A 153 6.57 -12.30 12.03
CA ILE A 153 6.33 -11.58 10.77
C ILE A 153 7.62 -10.95 10.26
N ARG A 154 8.36 -10.23 11.12
CA ARG A 154 9.66 -9.66 10.74
C ARG A 154 10.62 -10.74 10.22
N GLY A 155 10.70 -11.88 10.90
CA GLY A 155 11.55 -13.01 10.48
C GLY A 155 11.08 -13.71 9.20
N SER A 156 9.89 -13.39 8.70
CA SER A 156 9.26 -14.01 7.53
C SER A 156 9.01 -13.01 6.40
N SER A 157 9.56 -11.78 6.49
CA SER A 157 9.39 -10.71 5.51
C SER A 157 10.74 -10.19 5.04
N ASP A 158 10.82 -9.72 3.79
CA ASP A 158 12.00 -9.09 3.20
C ASP A 158 12.03 -7.56 3.42
N TYR A 159 10.91 -6.98 3.80
CA TYR A 159 10.70 -5.55 4.00
C TYR A 159 9.59 -5.27 5.03
N ALA A 160 9.40 -4.00 5.39
CA ALA A 160 8.26 -3.50 6.15
C ALA A 160 7.52 -2.43 5.34
N HIS A 161 6.37 -2.80 4.76
CA HIS A 161 5.42 -1.82 4.24
C HIS A 161 4.52 -1.37 5.38
N ILE A 162 4.41 -0.06 5.58
CA ILE A 162 3.87 0.51 6.82
C ILE A 162 2.70 1.47 6.57
N HIS A 163 1.77 1.48 7.52
CA HIS A 163 0.57 2.30 7.51
C HIS A 163 0.55 3.33 8.67
N PRO A 164 1.40 4.37 8.66
CA PRO A 164 1.25 5.48 9.60
C PRO A 164 0.00 6.29 9.26
N MET A 165 -1.14 6.03 9.93
CA MET A 165 -2.45 6.59 9.55
C MET A 165 -3.00 7.63 10.55
N PRO A 166 -2.45 8.85 10.61
CA PRO A 166 -2.88 9.86 11.59
C PRO A 166 -4.37 10.24 11.50
N PHE A 167 -5.01 10.02 10.35
CA PHE A 167 -6.44 10.27 10.18
C PHE A 167 -7.34 9.43 11.09
N TYR A 168 -6.90 8.23 11.49
CA TYR A 168 -7.67 7.36 12.40
C TYR A 168 -7.23 7.49 13.87
N HIS A 169 -6.09 8.12 14.15
CA HIS A 169 -5.45 8.05 15.46
C HIS A 169 -5.59 9.37 16.25
N GLY A 170 -6.19 9.27 17.43
CA GLY A 170 -6.23 10.35 18.44
C GLY A 170 -7.07 11.59 18.09
N ASN A 171 -7.78 11.58 16.96
CA ASN A 171 -8.53 12.73 16.43
C ASN A 171 -7.69 14.02 16.34
N ASN A 172 -6.38 13.87 16.09
CA ASN A 172 -5.46 15.00 15.96
C ASN A 172 -5.73 15.76 14.64
N PRO A 173 -5.57 17.10 14.60
CA PRO A 173 -5.67 17.86 13.36
C PRO A 173 -4.53 17.55 12.38
N GLU A 174 -4.72 17.91 11.12
CA GLU A 174 -3.80 17.77 9.99
C GLU A 174 -2.42 18.33 10.31
N SER A 175 -2.38 19.46 11.02
CA SER A 175 -1.14 20.11 11.44
C SER A 175 -0.27 19.27 12.38
N LYS A 176 -0.80 18.22 13.00
CA LYS A 176 -0.05 17.27 13.84
C LYS A 176 0.26 15.95 13.12
N ALA A 177 -0.27 15.75 11.92
CA ALA A 177 -0.23 14.48 11.24
C ALA A 177 1.20 14.09 10.85
N TRP A 178 2.03 15.04 10.42
CA TRP A 178 3.43 14.78 10.09
C TRP A 178 4.26 14.28 11.27
N ALA A 179 4.08 14.88 12.45
CA ALA A 179 4.77 14.43 13.66
C ALA A 179 4.42 12.97 13.99
N TYR A 180 3.17 12.57 13.79
CA TYR A 180 2.75 11.17 13.91
C TYR A 180 3.43 10.28 12.88
N VAL A 181 3.39 10.66 11.59
CA VAL A 181 4.00 9.90 10.49
C VAL A 181 5.49 9.67 10.75
N GLN A 182 6.23 10.71 11.15
CA GLN A 182 7.63 10.59 11.51
C GLN A 182 7.85 9.65 12.69
N GLN A 183 7.06 9.80 13.77
CA GLN A 183 7.19 8.99 14.97
C GLN A 183 6.93 7.51 14.68
N ALA A 184 5.83 7.19 14.00
CA ALA A 184 5.46 5.81 13.66
C ALA A 184 6.48 5.18 12.72
N THR A 185 6.94 5.92 11.70
CA THR A 185 7.96 5.44 10.76
C THR A 185 9.30 5.21 11.45
N GLN A 186 9.75 6.16 12.28
CA GLN A 186 11.01 6.03 13.01
C GLN A 186 10.99 4.82 13.95
N TRP A 187 9.86 4.54 14.59
CA TRP A 187 9.71 3.34 15.40
C TRP A 187 9.91 2.05 14.58
N VAL A 188 9.36 1.96 13.37
CA VAL A 188 9.60 0.80 12.49
C VAL A 188 11.08 0.69 12.14
N LEU A 189 11.73 1.80 11.78
CA LEU A 189 13.16 1.81 11.45
C LEU A 189 14.01 1.31 12.63
N ASP A 190 13.68 1.72 13.86
CA ASP A 190 14.47 1.39 15.05
C ASP A 190 14.21 -0.02 15.59
N HIS A 191 13.01 -0.57 15.40
CA HIS A 191 12.58 -1.81 16.07
C HIS A 191 12.27 -2.97 15.11
N VAL A 192 11.74 -2.70 13.92
CA VAL A 192 11.51 -3.71 12.88
C VAL A 192 12.78 -3.93 12.06
N LYS A 193 13.50 -2.85 11.71
CA LYS A 193 14.81 -2.89 11.03
C LYS A 193 14.80 -3.66 9.69
N LEU A 194 13.75 -3.46 8.90
CA LEU A 194 13.66 -3.94 7.53
C LEU A 194 13.60 -2.74 6.57
N PRO A 195 13.98 -2.91 5.29
CA PRO A 195 13.71 -1.89 4.26
C PRO A 195 12.26 -1.42 4.35
N THR A 196 12.03 -0.11 4.45
CA THR A 196 10.73 0.44 4.85
C THR A 196 10.15 1.34 3.76
N MET A 197 8.86 1.19 3.52
CA MET A 197 8.09 2.06 2.61
C MET A 197 6.72 2.36 3.22
N ILE A 198 6.28 3.62 3.15
CA ILE A 198 4.93 4.03 3.56
C ILE A 198 3.98 3.71 2.42
N THR A 199 3.19 2.66 2.56
CA THR A 199 2.25 2.20 1.54
C THR A 199 0.83 2.70 1.75
N GLU A 200 0.54 3.28 2.91
CA GLU A 200 -0.75 3.87 3.25
C GLU A 200 -0.62 4.95 4.32
N SER A 201 -1.25 6.10 4.09
CA SER A 201 -1.26 7.21 5.06
C SER A 201 -2.36 8.21 4.67
N PRO A 202 -3.65 7.90 4.90
CA PRO A 202 -4.75 8.67 4.32
C PRO A 202 -4.95 10.02 5.00
N TRP A 203 -5.47 10.98 4.24
CA TRP A 203 -6.16 12.17 4.75
C TRP A 203 -7.32 12.50 3.84
N ALA A 204 -8.48 12.90 4.36
CA ALA A 204 -9.66 13.14 3.53
C ALA A 204 -9.77 14.58 3.01
N TRP A 205 -10.15 14.75 1.75
CA TRP A 205 -10.48 16.07 1.17
C TRP A 205 -11.91 16.53 1.43
N GLY A 206 -12.71 15.73 2.16
CA GLY A 206 -14.05 16.07 2.61
C GLY A 206 -14.59 15.07 3.63
N PRO A 207 -15.81 15.28 4.15
CA PRO A 207 -16.47 14.35 5.06
C PRO A 207 -16.61 12.95 4.45
N THR A 208 -16.36 11.92 5.25
CA THR A 208 -16.31 10.52 4.82
C THR A 208 -16.78 9.58 5.94
N ASN A 209 -17.17 8.35 5.57
CA ASN A 209 -17.56 7.30 6.49
C ASN A 209 -16.37 6.63 7.21
N HIS A 210 -15.15 6.86 6.75
CA HIS A 210 -13.93 6.30 7.35
C HIS A 210 -13.65 6.86 8.76
N ASN A 211 -14.08 8.09 9.07
CA ASN A 211 -14.03 8.66 10.42
C ASN A 211 -15.18 9.66 10.60
N PRO A 212 -16.41 9.16 10.85
CA PRO A 212 -17.61 10.00 10.87
C PRO A 212 -17.52 11.10 11.94
N GLY A 213 -17.85 12.33 11.57
CA GLY A 213 -17.86 13.48 12.48
C GLY A 213 -16.50 14.19 12.61
N ARG A 214 -15.44 13.71 11.96
CA ARG A 214 -14.18 14.44 11.88
C ARG A 214 -14.37 15.77 11.13
N SER A 215 -14.04 16.88 11.80
CA SER A 215 -14.22 18.23 11.26
C SER A 215 -13.01 18.75 10.49
N ASP A 216 -11.80 18.29 10.81
CA ASP A 216 -10.57 18.72 10.14
C ASP A 216 -10.30 17.93 8.86
N VAL A 217 -11.19 18.14 7.89
CA VAL A 217 -11.18 17.55 6.55
C VAL A 217 -11.46 18.65 5.53
N GLY A 218 -10.94 18.51 4.32
CA GLY A 218 -11.13 19.52 3.28
C GLY A 218 -10.01 19.52 2.25
N VAL A 219 -10.27 20.13 1.09
CA VAL A 219 -9.27 20.24 0.01
C VAL A 219 -8.01 20.96 0.48
N ALA A 220 -8.14 21.97 1.35
CA ALA A 220 -6.99 22.70 1.89
C ALA A 220 -6.12 21.81 2.80
N GLN A 221 -6.73 21.07 3.72
CA GLN A 221 -6.08 20.10 4.59
C GLN A 221 -5.41 18.99 3.77
N TYR A 222 -6.13 18.37 2.84
CA TYR A 222 -5.61 17.32 1.96
C TYR A 222 -4.37 17.79 1.19
N ARG A 223 -4.42 19.00 0.63
CA ARG A 223 -3.27 19.58 -0.09
C ARG A 223 -2.07 19.81 0.82
N ARG A 224 -2.26 20.37 2.01
CA ARG A 224 -1.17 20.59 2.96
C ARG A 224 -0.57 19.27 3.45
N TYR A 225 -1.42 18.29 3.73
CA TYR A 225 -1.00 16.97 4.17
C TYR A 225 -0.04 16.32 3.18
N TRP A 226 -0.45 16.18 1.92
CA TRP A 226 0.39 15.55 0.89
C TRP A 226 1.59 16.39 0.47
N LYS A 227 1.46 17.73 0.47
CA LYS A 227 2.63 18.61 0.27
C LYS A 227 3.63 18.50 1.42
N THR A 228 3.20 18.20 2.64
CA THR A 228 4.10 18.01 3.77
C THR A 228 5.00 16.78 3.57
N PHE A 229 4.51 15.70 2.95
CA PHE A 229 5.37 14.57 2.56
C PHE A 229 6.47 15.04 1.60
N ASP A 230 6.08 15.79 0.56
CA ASP A 230 7.02 16.34 -0.41
C ASP A 230 8.00 17.34 0.24
N ASP A 231 7.53 18.27 1.08
CA ASP A 231 8.36 19.26 1.78
C ASP A 231 9.44 18.61 2.66
N ASN A 232 9.18 17.40 3.16
CA ASN A 232 10.11 16.60 3.97
C ASN A 232 10.93 15.58 3.17
N CYS A 233 11.10 15.79 1.86
CA CYS A 233 11.88 14.92 0.97
C CYS A 233 13.27 14.53 1.50
N GLU A 234 13.99 15.48 2.10
CA GLU A 234 15.34 15.22 2.61
C GLU A 234 15.33 14.27 3.81
N TRP A 235 14.29 14.31 4.63
CA TRP A 235 14.10 13.33 5.70
C TRP A 235 13.87 11.92 5.12
N PHE A 236 13.04 11.80 4.08
CA PHE A 236 12.81 10.52 3.40
C PHE A 236 14.09 9.95 2.78
N LYS A 237 14.91 10.80 2.15
CA LYS A 237 16.22 10.40 1.61
C LYS A 237 17.19 9.98 2.71
N GLU A 238 17.30 10.75 3.79
CA GLU A 238 18.17 10.42 4.92
C GLU A 238 17.78 9.09 5.56
N LYS A 239 16.49 8.83 5.72
CA LYS A 239 15.97 7.58 6.29
C LYS A 239 15.87 6.43 5.30
N ASN A 240 16.07 6.69 4.00
CA ASN A 240 15.88 5.75 2.91
C ASN A 240 14.48 5.09 2.94
N VAL A 241 13.44 5.94 3.01
CA VAL A 241 12.03 5.53 3.06
C VAL A 241 11.27 6.11 1.88
N GLY A 242 10.67 5.24 1.07
CA GLY A 242 9.72 5.65 0.03
C GLY A 242 8.31 5.82 0.57
N TRP A 243 7.43 6.48 -0.19
CA TRP A 243 6.03 6.65 0.20
C TRP A 243 5.08 6.62 -1.01
N PHE A 244 3.83 6.25 -0.76
CA PHE A 244 2.73 6.30 -1.71
C PHE A 244 1.71 7.38 -1.32
N LEU A 245 1.16 8.05 -2.33
CA LEU A 245 -0.08 8.78 -2.14
C LEU A 245 -1.23 7.79 -2.01
N HIS A 246 -2.03 7.96 -0.95
CA HIS A 246 -3.25 7.19 -0.72
C HIS A 246 -4.47 8.12 -0.94
N ALA A 247 -5.27 7.95 -1.99
CA ALA A 247 -5.20 6.93 -3.04
C ALA A 247 -5.46 7.54 -4.43
N TRP A 248 -5.23 6.76 -5.50
CA TRP A 248 -5.53 7.22 -6.86
C TRP A 248 -7.04 7.38 -7.09
N GLN A 249 -7.79 6.29 -6.90
CA GLN A 249 -9.24 6.22 -7.04
C GLN A 249 -9.77 4.98 -6.29
N GLY A 250 -11.05 5.00 -5.88
CA GLY A 250 -11.75 3.86 -5.29
C GLY A 250 -11.90 3.89 -3.77
N GLU A 251 -11.34 4.90 -3.10
CA GLU A 251 -11.26 5.04 -1.63
C GLU A 251 -11.94 6.34 -1.16
N ASP A 252 -13.11 6.63 -1.72
CA ASP A 252 -13.99 7.75 -1.34
C ASP A 252 -13.29 9.14 -1.35
N LYS A 253 -13.16 9.80 -0.19
CA LYS A 253 -12.58 11.14 -0.06
C LYS A 253 -11.07 11.10 0.21
N PHE A 254 -10.43 9.95 0.07
CA PHE A 254 -8.97 9.86 0.02
C PHE A 254 -8.43 9.94 -1.41
N ASP A 255 -9.28 9.72 -2.40
CA ASP A 255 -8.93 9.73 -3.82
C ASP A 255 -8.39 11.09 -4.28
N ILE A 256 -7.25 11.08 -4.98
CA ILE A 256 -6.74 12.26 -5.65
C ILE A 256 -7.55 12.58 -6.92
N VAL A 257 -8.11 11.57 -7.59
CA VAL A 257 -9.03 11.74 -8.72
C VAL A 257 -10.40 12.13 -8.18
N LYS A 258 -10.96 13.24 -8.67
CA LYS A 258 -12.29 13.71 -8.22
C LYS A 258 -13.40 12.80 -8.77
N PRO A 259 -14.31 12.27 -7.93
CA PRO A 259 -15.46 11.50 -8.40
C PRO A 259 -16.35 12.34 -9.34
N GLY A 260 -16.65 11.80 -10.52
CA GLY A 260 -17.60 12.40 -11.46
C GLY A 260 -17.15 13.68 -12.15
N ALA A 261 -15.90 14.13 -11.96
CA ALA A 261 -15.33 15.31 -12.61
C ALA A 261 -13.99 14.97 -13.27
N SER A 262 -13.62 15.74 -14.30
CA SER A 262 -12.25 15.71 -14.83
C SER A 262 -11.29 16.43 -13.88
N GLY A 263 -10.21 15.76 -13.48
CA GLY A 263 -9.07 16.38 -12.80
C GLY A 263 -8.85 15.92 -11.35
N TYR A 264 -7.90 16.60 -10.70
CA TYR A 264 -7.32 16.18 -9.42
C TYR A 264 -7.71 17.11 -8.26
N VAL A 265 -7.69 16.59 -7.04
CA VAL A 265 -7.83 17.37 -5.80
C VAL A 265 -6.62 18.29 -5.61
N ILE A 266 -5.44 17.80 -5.98
CA ILE A 266 -4.18 18.56 -6.01
C ILE A 266 -3.73 18.68 -7.49
N PRO A 267 -4.33 19.59 -8.28
CA PRO A 267 -3.87 19.83 -9.64
C PRO A 267 -2.48 20.47 -9.62
N ASP A 268 -1.73 20.26 -10.70
CA ASP A 268 -0.43 20.90 -10.95
C ASP A 268 0.63 20.65 -9.86
N TRP A 269 0.52 19.53 -9.15
CA TRP A 269 1.52 19.08 -8.18
C TRP A 269 2.17 17.80 -8.66
N ARG A 270 3.50 17.85 -8.76
CA ARG A 270 4.34 16.70 -9.04
C ARG A 270 5.35 16.60 -7.90
N PRO A 271 5.24 15.59 -7.02
CA PRO A 271 6.15 15.47 -5.87
C PRO A 271 7.60 15.34 -6.34
N ARG A 272 8.54 15.81 -5.51
CA ARG A 272 9.97 15.61 -5.75
C ARG A 272 10.29 14.12 -5.68
N ARG A 273 11.37 13.72 -6.37
CA ARG A 273 11.96 12.39 -6.18
C ARG A 273 12.75 12.39 -4.87
N CYS A 274 12.11 11.81 -3.88
CA CYS A 274 12.66 11.34 -2.63
C CYS A 274 12.83 9.82 -2.80
#